data_AF-A0A2D6XDM4-F1
#
_entry.id   AF-A0A2D6XDM4-F1
#
_cell.length_a   1.000
_cell.length_b   1.000
_cell.length_c   1.000
_cell.angle_alpha   90.00
_cell.angle_beta   90.00
_cell.angle_gamma   90.00
#
_symmetry.space_group_name_H-M   'P 1'
#
loop_
_entity.id
_entity.type
_entity.pdbx_description
1 polymer ?
#
loop_
_entity_poly.entity_id
_entity_poly.type
_entity_poly.pdbx_seq_one_letter_code
_entity_poly.pdbx_strand_id
1 'polypeptide(L)'
;MIMYASYTGTRRNKRALREHNWRMLMSPDTLNVSKGKMAPRWDDDTLAPYALDNGAWGCHQQGKPFDSDAFLWALDRIGAGADWVVAPDIVGGGLDSLSLTSTWLDRIDHALVLIAVQDGMEPEDVRPLLTSGRGLFLGGTTEWKLKTIAQWGNFARQVDCYFHVGRVNTARRIRMSQCAGAHSVDGTSVTKWACTIDLLSDTARQTCLFGRGTQ
;
A
#
# COMPACT_ATOMS: atom_id res chain seq x y z
N MET A 1 -4.68 -12.71 1.48
CA MET A 1 -4.43 -11.26 1.46
C MET A 1 -2.97 -11.03 1.79
N ILE A 2 -2.25 -10.27 0.97
CA ILE A 2 -0.82 -10.00 1.20
C ILE A 2 -0.67 -8.91 2.27
N MET A 3 0.26 -9.10 3.19
CA MET A 3 0.56 -8.15 4.27
C MET A 3 1.88 -7.45 3.98
N TYR A 4 1.86 -6.12 3.90
CA TYR A 4 3.05 -5.29 3.79
C TYR A 4 3.34 -4.60 5.13
N ALA A 5 4.61 -4.53 5.50
CA ALA A 5 5.09 -3.79 6.66
C ALA A 5 6.07 -2.72 6.22
N SER A 6 5.97 -1.49 6.75
CA SER A 6 6.96 -0.44 6.48
C SER A 6 8.39 -0.97 6.72
N TYR A 7 9.32 -0.63 5.84
CA TYR A 7 10.71 -1.10 5.91
C TYR A 7 11.31 -1.07 7.32
N THR A 8 12.09 -2.10 7.65
CA THR A 8 12.85 -2.19 8.89
C THR A 8 14.24 -2.74 8.65
N GLY A 9 15.24 -2.11 9.25
CA GLY A 9 16.64 -2.54 9.17
C GLY A 9 17.03 -3.58 10.23
N THR A 10 16.18 -3.87 11.22
CA THR A 10 16.56 -4.74 12.35
C THR A 10 16.44 -6.21 11.96
N ARG A 11 17.49 -7.00 12.19
CA ARG A 11 17.52 -8.45 11.91
C ARG A 11 16.33 -9.19 12.54
N ARG A 12 16.03 -8.86 13.80
CA ARG A 12 14.87 -9.42 14.54
C ARG A 12 13.57 -9.21 13.78
N ASN A 13 13.28 -7.99 13.33
CA ASN A 13 12.01 -7.72 12.65
C ASN A 13 12.01 -8.32 11.23
N LYS A 14 13.13 -8.27 10.51
CA LYS A 14 13.24 -8.91 9.19
C LYS A 14 12.95 -10.40 9.24
N ARG A 15 13.53 -11.11 10.22
CA ARG A 15 13.27 -12.52 10.46
C ARG A 15 11.79 -12.77 10.73
N ALA A 16 11.18 -11.99 11.63
CA ALA A 16 9.76 -12.11 11.95
C ALA A 16 8.87 -11.87 10.71
N LEU A 17 9.14 -10.84 9.91
CA LEU A 17 8.39 -10.60 8.67
C LEU A 17 8.50 -11.79 7.71
N ARG A 18 9.71 -12.34 7.53
CA ARG A 18 9.96 -13.49 6.65
C ARG A 18 9.23 -14.75 7.14
N GLU A 19 9.31 -15.06 8.43
CA GLU A 19 8.62 -16.22 9.04
C GLU A 19 7.10 -16.14 8.89
N HIS A 20 6.53 -14.94 8.83
CA HIS A 20 5.10 -14.71 8.67
C HIS A 20 4.65 -14.43 7.23
N ASN A 21 5.56 -14.54 6.24
CA ASN A 21 5.31 -14.21 4.83
C ASN A 21 4.82 -12.76 4.60
N TRP A 22 5.27 -11.82 5.42
CA TRP A 22 5.05 -10.40 5.19
C TRP A 22 6.07 -9.88 4.16
N ARG A 23 5.61 -8.93 3.35
CA ARG A 23 6.44 -8.19 2.39
C ARG A 23 6.80 -6.82 2.96
N MET A 24 7.80 -6.16 2.38
CA MET A 24 8.19 -4.82 2.84
C MET A 24 7.48 -3.72 2.05
N LEU A 25 7.08 -2.64 2.70
CA LEU A 25 6.66 -1.40 2.06
C LEU A 25 7.82 -0.43 2.07
N MET A 26 8.33 -0.13 0.88
CA MET A 26 9.35 0.89 0.65
C MET A 26 8.67 2.21 0.28
N SER A 27 9.40 3.30 0.45
CA SER A 27 9.05 4.68 0.11
C SER A 27 10.35 5.46 -0.06
N PRO A 28 10.35 6.69 -0.61
CA PRO A 28 11.55 7.50 -0.67
C PRO A 28 12.25 7.69 0.69
N ASP A 29 11.47 7.93 1.75
CA ASP A 29 11.98 8.06 3.12
C ASP A 29 12.69 6.80 3.60
N THR A 30 12.06 5.63 3.41
CA THR A 30 12.63 4.36 3.87
C THR A 30 13.82 3.93 3.04
N LEU A 31 13.82 4.21 1.73
CA LEU A 31 14.95 3.97 0.85
C LEU A 31 16.14 4.84 1.24
N ASN A 32 15.92 6.10 1.60
CA ASN A 32 16.96 7.02 2.06
C ASN A 32 17.71 6.53 3.30
N VAL A 33 17.02 5.85 4.22
CA VAL A 33 17.63 5.26 5.43
C VAL A 33 18.04 3.80 5.27
N SER A 34 17.69 3.16 4.14
CA SER A 34 18.08 1.79 3.85
C SER A 34 19.58 1.69 3.55
N LYS A 35 20.22 0.61 4.00
CA LYS A 35 21.65 0.38 3.75
C LYS A 35 21.89 0.26 2.25
N GLY A 36 22.79 1.09 1.72
CA GLY A 36 23.15 1.09 0.30
C GLY A 36 22.12 1.74 -0.63
N LYS A 37 20.97 2.20 -0.12
CA LYS A 37 19.89 2.80 -0.91
C LYS A 37 19.47 1.88 -2.08
N MET A 38 19.15 0.64 -1.72
CA MET A 38 18.80 -0.44 -2.66
C MET A 38 17.47 -1.08 -2.25
N ALA A 39 16.95 -1.94 -3.12
CA ALA A 39 15.80 -2.78 -2.81
C ALA A 39 16.04 -3.59 -1.51
N PRO A 40 15.00 -3.81 -0.69
CA PRO A 40 15.14 -4.44 0.60
C PRO A 40 15.61 -5.89 0.47
N ARG A 41 16.50 -6.30 1.37
CA ARG A 41 17.04 -7.66 1.44
C ARG A 41 16.82 -8.30 2.81
N TRP A 42 16.66 -9.61 2.82
CA TRP A 42 16.68 -10.43 4.02
C TRP A 42 18.10 -10.52 4.61
N ASP A 43 18.23 -11.18 5.77
CA ASP A 43 19.51 -11.29 6.47
C ASP A 43 20.54 -12.18 5.75
N ASP A 44 20.08 -13.06 4.87
CA ASP A 44 20.90 -13.89 3.96
C ASP A 44 21.21 -13.19 2.63
N ASP A 45 20.98 -11.88 2.55
CA ASP A 45 21.18 -11.02 1.38
C ASP A 45 20.28 -11.35 0.17
N THR A 46 19.31 -12.26 0.31
CA THR A 46 18.31 -12.49 -0.74
C THR A 46 17.31 -11.32 -0.82
N LEU A 47 16.76 -11.05 -2.01
CA LEU A 47 15.80 -9.98 -2.22
C LEU A 47 14.50 -10.26 -1.43
N ALA A 48 14.10 -9.29 -0.61
CA ALA A 48 12.81 -9.34 0.07
C ALA A 48 11.72 -8.83 -0.87
N PRO A 49 10.59 -9.53 -1.06
CA PRO A 49 9.47 -8.99 -1.82
C PRO A 49 8.96 -7.68 -1.21
N TYR A 50 8.63 -6.72 -2.05
CA TYR A 50 8.28 -5.38 -1.59
C TYR A 50 7.36 -4.64 -2.57
N ALA A 51 6.70 -3.62 -2.06
CA ALA A 51 5.99 -2.62 -2.86
C ALA A 51 6.57 -1.22 -2.63
N LEU A 52 6.25 -0.28 -3.53
CA LEU A 52 6.74 1.10 -3.47
C LEU A 52 5.57 2.09 -3.25
N ASP A 53 5.53 2.66 -2.06
CA ASP A 53 4.71 3.81 -1.69
C ASP A 53 5.36 5.11 -2.22
N ASN A 54 4.55 6.11 -2.53
CA ASN A 54 5.03 7.37 -3.11
C ASN A 54 5.68 8.32 -2.09
N GLY A 55 5.47 8.12 -0.78
CA GLY A 55 5.99 8.98 0.29
C GLY A 55 5.10 10.18 0.65
N ALA A 56 3.92 10.36 0.06
CA ALA A 56 3.03 11.49 0.32
C ALA A 56 2.62 11.58 1.80
N TRP A 57 2.43 10.44 2.47
CA TRP A 57 2.16 10.41 3.90
C TRP A 57 3.28 11.02 4.75
N GLY A 58 4.54 10.75 4.42
CA GLY A 58 5.71 11.30 5.12
C GLY A 58 5.79 12.83 4.98
N CYS A 59 5.55 13.35 3.78
CA CYS A 59 5.45 14.80 3.52
C CYS A 59 4.28 15.44 4.28
N HIS A 60 3.10 14.83 4.24
CA HIS A 60 1.91 15.31 4.93
C HIS A 60 2.12 15.43 6.44
N GLN A 61 2.73 14.42 7.08
CA GLN A 61 3.05 14.47 8.51
C GLN A 61 4.02 15.59 8.89
N GLN A 62 4.87 16.01 7.95
CA GLN A 62 5.84 17.09 8.13
C GLN A 62 5.28 18.47 7.72
N GLY A 63 4.05 18.54 7.21
CA GLY A 63 3.49 19.77 6.64
C GLY A 63 4.24 20.26 5.40
N LYS A 64 4.87 19.34 4.65
CA LYS A 64 5.64 19.64 3.43
C LYS A 64 4.85 19.25 2.17
N PRO A 65 5.09 19.92 1.04
CA PRO A 65 4.56 19.46 -0.24
C PRO A 65 5.11 18.08 -0.61
N PHE A 66 4.42 17.40 -1.52
CA PHE A 66 4.90 16.16 -2.12
C PHE A 66 6.27 16.37 -2.78
N ASP A 67 7.22 15.48 -2.50
CA ASP A 67 8.57 15.52 -3.03
C ASP A 67 8.67 14.64 -4.29
N SER A 68 8.47 15.27 -5.45
CA SER A 68 8.50 14.59 -6.75
C SER A 68 9.87 14.02 -7.08
N ASP A 69 10.94 14.70 -6.67
CA ASP A 69 12.30 14.30 -7.01
C ASP A 69 12.70 13.06 -6.19
N ALA A 70 12.33 13.03 -4.91
CA ALA A 70 12.53 11.87 -4.07
C ALA A 70 11.73 10.65 -4.56
N PHE A 71 10.50 10.87 -5.05
CA PHE A 71 9.69 9.80 -5.63
C PHE A 71 10.30 9.25 -6.93
N LEU A 72 10.67 10.13 -7.88
CA LEU A 72 11.32 9.73 -9.13
C LEU A 72 12.63 8.98 -8.89
N TRP A 73 13.43 9.46 -7.94
CA TRP A 73 14.65 8.78 -7.52
C TRP A 73 14.37 7.36 -7.00
N ALA A 74 13.36 7.19 -6.15
CA ALA A 74 13.00 5.87 -5.64
C ALA A 74 12.44 4.95 -6.74
N LEU A 75 11.62 5.51 -7.64
CA LEU A 75 11.06 4.79 -8.78
C LEU A 75 12.16 4.26 -9.72
N ASP A 76 13.13 5.09 -10.10
CA ASP A 76 14.28 4.69 -10.92
C ASP A 76 15.12 3.60 -10.21
N ARG A 77 15.32 3.76 -8.90
CA ARG A 77 16.24 2.89 -8.14
C ARG A 77 15.68 1.52 -7.85
N ILE A 78 14.40 1.43 -7.49
CA ILE A 78 13.78 0.20 -6.97
C ILE A 78 12.39 -0.08 -7.54
N GLY A 79 11.83 0.78 -8.39
CA GLY A 79 10.47 0.64 -8.90
C GLY A 79 10.26 -0.64 -9.69
N ALA A 80 11.18 -1.00 -10.59
CA ALA A 80 11.06 -2.16 -11.47
C ALA A 80 10.94 -3.52 -10.74
N GLY A 81 11.42 -3.61 -9.50
CA GLY A 81 11.34 -4.83 -8.68
C GLY A 81 10.17 -4.87 -7.70
N ALA A 82 9.34 -3.82 -7.67
CA ALA A 82 8.22 -3.73 -6.75
C ALA A 82 7.02 -4.57 -7.23
N ASP A 83 6.22 -5.05 -6.29
CA ASP A 83 4.96 -5.74 -6.59
C ASP A 83 3.93 -4.78 -7.22
N TRP A 84 3.97 -3.52 -6.79
CA TRP A 84 3.19 -2.40 -7.29
C TRP A 84 3.84 -1.08 -6.86
N VAL A 85 3.50 -0.01 -7.58
CA VAL A 85 3.86 1.38 -7.25
C VAL A 85 2.59 2.18 -7.02
N VAL A 86 2.52 3.00 -5.99
CA VAL A 86 1.40 3.96 -5.81
C VAL A 86 1.73 5.24 -6.55
N ALA A 87 0.79 5.72 -7.37
CA ALA A 87 0.94 7.02 -8.04
C ALA A 87 0.88 8.17 -7.02
N PRO A 88 1.56 9.30 -7.26
CA PRO A 88 1.51 10.48 -6.38
C PRO A 88 0.10 10.95 -6.04
N ASP A 89 -0.11 11.27 -4.77
CA ASP A 89 -1.41 11.65 -4.19
C ASP A 89 -1.28 12.82 -3.20
N ILE A 90 -2.43 13.38 -2.83
CA ILE A 90 -2.57 14.36 -1.75
C ILE A 90 -3.42 13.71 -0.66
N VAL A 91 -2.82 13.44 0.49
CA VAL A 91 -3.51 12.80 1.62
C VAL A 91 -4.72 13.64 2.05
N GLY A 92 -5.92 13.07 1.92
CA GLY A 92 -7.20 13.75 2.22
C GLY A 92 -7.60 14.82 1.19
N GLY A 93 -6.92 14.91 0.05
CA GLY A 93 -7.10 15.97 -0.94
C GLY A 93 -8.22 15.74 -1.97
N GLY A 94 -9.05 14.70 -1.83
CA GLY A 94 -10.17 14.43 -2.74
C GLY A 94 -9.82 14.55 -4.22
N LEU A 95 -10.66 15.20 -5.03
CA LEU A 95 -10.46 15.32 -6.48
C LEU A 95 -9.18 16.08 -6.89
N ASP A 96 -8.63 16.95 -6.03
CA ASP A 96 -7.33 17.58 -6.30
C ASP A 96 -6.21 16.52 -6.28
N SER A 97 -6.32 15.54 -5.39
CA SER A 97 -5.42 14.37 -5.39
C SER A 97 -5.55 13.57 -6.68
N LEU A 98 -6.77 13.37 -7.19
CA LEU A 98 -6.98 12.63 -8.44
C LEU A 98 -6.39 13.38 -9.64
N SER A 99 -6.55 14.70 -9.65
CA SER A 99 -5.97 15.59 -10.65
C SER A 99 -4.45 15.46 -10.67
N LEU A 100 -3.79 15.49 -9.50
CA LEU A 100 -2.36 15.23 -9.39
C LEU A 100 -2.02 13.84 -9.94
N THR A 101 -2.69 12.79 -9.44
CA THR A 101 -2.44 11.40 -9.87
C THR A 101 -2.52 11.26 -11.39
N SER A 102 -3.51 11.87 -12.05
CA SER A 102 -3.69 11.77 -13.50
C SER A 102 -2.48 12.26 -14.29
N THR A 103 -1.77 13.30 -13.81
CA THR A 103 -0.57 13.83 -14.46
C THR A 103 0.64 12.89 -14.38
N TRP A 104 0.61 11.91 -13.48
CA TRP A 104 1.69 10.97 -13.21
C TRP A 104 1.47 9.59 -13.81
N LEU A 105 0.24 9.16 -14.05
CA LEU A 105 -0.07 7.79 -14.44
C LEU A 105 0.67 7.34 -15.71
N ASP A 106 0.86 8.23 -16.69
CA ASP A 106 1.56 7.90 -17.93
C ASP A 106 3.09 8.07 -17.81
N ARG A 107 3.59 8.57 -16.68
CA ARG A 107 5.03 8.74 -16.38
C ARG A 107 5.62 7.56 -15.61
N ILE A 108 4.77 6.70 -15.04
CA ILE A 108 5.17 5.56 -14.23
C ILE A 108 5.13 4.31 -15.12
N ASP A 109 6.29 3.87 -15.58
CA ASP A 109 6.43 2.61 -16.30
C ASP A 109 6.54 1.44 -15.29
N HIS A 110 5.39 0.87 -14.94
CA HIS A 110 5.31 -0.28 -14.05
C HIS A 110 4.13 -1.18 -14.40
N ALA A 111 4.27 -2.49 -14.20
CA ALA A 111 3.24 -3.48 -14.54
C ALA A 111 1.92 -3.28 -13.76
N LEU A 112 2.02 -2.73 -12.54
CA LEU A 112 0.87 -2.41 -11.70
C LEU A 112 1.08 -1.07 -10.97
N VAL A 113 0.29 -0.07 -11.33
CA VAL A 113 0.25 1.26 -10.68
C VAL A 113 -1.05 1.42 -9.91
N LEU A 114 -0.99 1.76 -8.64
CA LEU A 114 -2.18 1.96 -7.81
C LEU A 114 -2.55 3.44 -7.75
N ILE A 115 -3.83 3.74 -7.98
CA ILE A 115 -4.42 5.06 -7.78
C ILE A 115 -4.85 5.17 -6.32
N ALA A 116 -4.29 6.14 -5.60
CA ALA A 116 -4.68 6.41 -4.21
C ALA A 116 -6.00 7.17 -4.16
N VAL A 117 -7.07 6.48 -3.75
CA VAL A 117 -8.37 7.09 -3.54
C VAL A 117 -8.42 7.80 -2.18
N GLN A 118 -8.94 9.02 -2.15
CA GLN A 118 -8.93 9.92 -0.99
C GLN A 118 -10.35 10.37 -0.63
N ASP A 119 -10.47 11.02 0.54
CA ASP A 119 -11.71 11.58 1.05
C ASP A 119 -12.51 12.35 0.00
N GLY A 120 -13.78 12.00 -0.14
CA GLY A 120 -14.71 12.66 -1.07
C GLY A 120 -14.68 12.16 -2.51
N MET A 121 -13.77 11.26 -2.89
CA MET A 121 -13.85 10.59 -4.19
C MET A 121 -14.94 9.51 -4.21
N GLU A 122 -15.59 9.36 -5.36
CA GLU A 122 -16.51 8.27 -5.67
C GLU A 122 -15.91 7.33 -6.74
N PRO A 123 -16.37 6.07 -6.84
CA PRO A 123 -15.90 5.11 -7.84
C PRO A 123 -15.86 5.64 -9.27
N GLU A 124 -16.84 6.46 -9.65
CA GLU A 124 -16.97 6.95 -11.02
C GLU A 124 -16.00 8.06 -11.38
N ASP A 125 -15.43 8.73 -10.38
CA ASP A 125 -14.31 9.67 -10.62
C ASP A 125 -13.07 8.90 -11.07
N VAL A 126 -12.86 7.70 -10.53
CA VAL A 126 -11.64 6.89 -10.73
C VAL A 126 -11.76 5.93 -11.91
N ARG A 127 -12.97 5.45 -12.20
CA ARG A 127 -13.24 4.48 -13.28
C ARG A 127 -12.56 4.84 -14.62
N PRO A 128 -12.58 6.08 -15.12
CA PRO A 128 -11.96 6.43 -16.41
C PRO A 128 -10.44 6.24 -16.43
N LEU A 129 -9.79 6.25 -15.27
CA LEU A 129 -8.35 6.12 -15.14
C LEU A 129 -7.89 4.66 -15.03
N LEU A 130 -8.80 3.72 -14.75
CA LEU A 130 -8.47 2.31 -14.59
C LEU A 130 -8.21 1.62 -15.94
N THR A 131 -7.19 0.78 -15.96
CA THR A 131 -6.79 -0.10 -17.07
C THR A 131 -6.25 -1.41 -16.48
N SER A 132 -5.89 -2.40 -17.30
CA SER A 132 -5.36 -3.69 -16.83
C SER A 132 -4.09 -3.57 -15.96
N GLY A 133 -3.33 -2.49 -16.11
CA GLY A 133 -2.12 -2.20 -15.31
C GLY A 133 -2.38 -1.24 -14.15
N ARG A 134 -3.64 -0.90 -13.84
CA ARG A 134 -3.99 0.07 -12.81
C ARG A 134 -4.94 -0.53 -11.78
N GLY A 135 -4.62 -0.31 -10.51
CA GLY A 135 -5.43 -0.76 -9.37
C GLY A 135 -5.76 0.37 -8.41
N LEU A 136 -6.36 0.01 -7.29
CA LEU A 136 -6.81 0.94 -6.26
C LEU A 136 -5.96 0.80 -4.99
N PHE A 137 -5.60 1.94 -4.41
CA PHE A 137 -5.06 2.08 -3.08
C PHE A 137 -6.04 2.90 -2.23
N LEU A 138 -6.68 2.28 -1.24
CA LEU A 138 -7.57 2.99 -0.33
C LEU A 138 -6.77 3.82 0.68
N GLY A 139 -6.59 5.09 0.33
CA GLY A 139 -5.95 6.16 1.10
C GLY A 139 -6.97 6.96 1.93
N GLY A 140 -6.68 8.22 2.20
CA GLY A 140 -7.59 9.10 2.94
C GLY A 140 -7.58 8.90 4.46
N THR A 141 -8.43 9.66 5.14
CA THR A 141 -8.56 9.66 6.60
C THR A 141 -9.02 8.31 7.14
N THR A 142 -8.78 8.05 8.43
CA THR A 142 -9.22 6.79 9.05
C THR A 142 -10.75 6.65 8.99
N GLU A 143 -11.47 7.71 9.32
CA GLU A 143 -12.93 7.69 9.37
C GLU A 143 -13.53 7.39 8.00
N TRP A 144 -13.09 8.12 6.97
CA TRP A 144 -13.55 7.93 5.61
C TRP A 144 -13.29 6.50 5.13
N LYS A 145 -12.06 5.99 5.28
CA LYS A 145 -11.73 4.61 4.91
C LYS A 145 -12.64 3.57 5.54
N LEU A 146 -12.88 3.67 6.85
CA LEU A 146 -13.70 2.70 7.55
C LEU A 146 -15.15 2.73 7.07
N LYS A 147 -15.64 3.90 6.65
CA LYS A 147 -16.98 4.08 6.09
C LYS A 147 -17.09 3.57 4.64
N THR A 148 -16.05 3.73 3.83
CA THR A 148 -16.12 3.48 2.37
C THR A 148 -15.44 2.18 1.91
N ILE A 149 -14.71 1.47 2.76
CA ILE A 149 -13.95 0.27 2.38
C ILE A 149 -14.78 -0.79 1.66
N ALA A 150 -16.04 -1.00 2.07
CA ALA A 150 -16.94 -1.95 1.43
C ALA A 150 -17.35 -1.50 0.01
N GLN A 151 -17.61 -0.21 -0.18
CA GLN A 151 -17.96 0.37 -1.49
C GLN A 151 -16.79 0.22 -2.46
N TRP A 152 -15.58 0.61 -2.05
CA TRP A 152 -14.38 0.48 -2.87
C TRP A 152 -14.01 -0.96 -3.16
N GLY A 153 -14.17 -1.88 -2.19
CA GLY A 153 -13.98 -3.31 -2.41
C GLY A 153 -14.97 -3.91 -3.40
N ASN A 154 -16.24 -3.52 -3.34
CA ASN A 154 -17.25 -3.92 -4.30
C ASN A 154 -16.95 -3.39 -5.70
N PHE A 155 -16.57 -2.12 -5.81
CA PHE A 155 -16.18 -1.51 -7.07
C PHE A 155 -14.95 -2.22 -7.68
N ALA A 156 -13.89 -2.44 -6.90
CA ALA A 156 -12.70 -3.15 -7.36
C ALA A 156 -13.01 -4.53 -7.93
N ARG A 157 -13.96 -5.26 -7.30
CA ARG A 157 -14.44 -6.54 -7.79
C ARG A 157 -15.23 -6.41 -9.10
N GLN A 158 -16.08 -5.40 -9.22
CA GLN A 158 -16.88 -5.17 -10.43
C GLN A 158 -16.03 -4.87 -11.65
N VAL A 159 -14.90 -4.16 -11.47
CA VAL A 159 -13.98 -3.80 -12.56
C VAL A 159 -12.74 -4.70 -12.63
N ASP A 160 -12.72 -5.76 -11.83
CA ASP A 160 -11.64 -6.76 -11.73
C ASP A 160 -10.23 -6.16 -11.61
N CYS A 161 -10.05 -5.20 -10.69
CA CYS A 161 -8.76 -4.55 -10.48
C CYS A 161 -8.13 -4.94 -9.13
N TYR A 162 -6.81 -4.75 -9.03
CA TYR A 162 -6.10 -4.90 -7.75
C TYR A 162 -6.61 -3.89 -6.73
N PHE A 163 -6.67 -4.30 -5.46
CA PHE A 163 -7.19 -3.47 -4.36
C PHE A 163 -6.32 -3.60 -3.12
N HIS A 164 -5.70 -2.50 -2.74
CA HIS A 164 -4.87 -2.35 -1.56
C HIS A 164 -5.53 -1.42 -0.53
N VAL A 165 -5.39 -1.70 0.76
CA VAL A 165 -5.87 -0.81 1.83
C VAL A 165 -4.72 -0.40 2.74
N GLY A 166 -4.45 0.92 2.79
CA GLY A 166 -3.31 1.41 3.55
C GLY A 166 -3.57 1.63 5.04
N ARG A 167 -2.50 1.70 5.85
CA ARG A 167 -2.54 2.00 7.30
C ARG A 167 -3.46 1.08 8.13
N VAL A 168 -3.44 -0.20 7.83
CA VAL A 168 -4.15 -1.30 8.49
C VAL A 168 -3.30 -1.85 9.64
N ASN A 169 -3.40 -1.19 10.81
CA ASN A 169 -2.58 -1.48 11.99
C ASN A 169 -3.29 -2.30 13.08
N THR A 170 -4.49 -2.82 12.85
CA THR A 170 -5.26 -3.55 13.87
C THR A 170 -5.97 -4.76 13.28
N ALA A 171 -6.18 -5.80 14.09
CA ALA A 171 -6.91 -7.00 13.69
C ALA A 171 -8.32 -6.67 13.16
N ARG A 172 -9.02 -5.72 13.78
CA ARG A 172 -10.33 -5.23 13.30
C ARG A 172 -10.25 -4.72 11.85
N ARG A 173 -9.23 -3.92 11.52
CA ARG A 173 -9.08 -3.36 10.17
C ARG A 173 -8.63 -4.41 9.15
N ILE A 174 -7.83 -5.40 9.57
CA ILE A 174 -7.51 -6.56 8.74
C ILE A 174 -8.78 -7.29 8.35
N ARG A 175 -9.66 -7.60 9.32
CA ARG A 175 -10.95 -8.27 9.04
C ARG A 175 -11.83 -7.47 8.10
N MET A 176 -11.95 -6.16 8.32
CA MET A 176 -12.71 -5.29 7.41
C MET A 176 -12.15 -5.33 5.98
N SER A 177 -10.83 -5.30 5.83
CA SER A 177 -10.17 -5.35 4.52
C SER A 177 -10.37 -6.70 3.83
N GLN A 178 -10.29 -7.81 4.58
CA GLN A 178 -10.60 -9.14 4.07
C GLN A 178 -12.04 -9.25 3.58
N CYS A 179 -13.02 -8.81 4.39
CA CYS A 179 -14.43 -8.89 4.00
C CYS A 179 -14.73 -7.97 2.80
N ALA A 180 -14.03 -6.84 2.65
CA ALA A 180 -14.09 -6.00 1.45
C ALA A 180 -13.38 -6.61 0.23
N GLY A 181 -12.66 -7.72 0.39
CA GLY A 181 -11.97 -8.40 -0.71
C GLY A 181 -10.64 -7.77 -1.11
N ALA A 182 -9.97 -7.04 -0.21
CA ALA A 182 -8.66 -6.49 -0.46
C ALA A 182 -7.64 -7.58 -0.83
N HIS A 183 -6.86 -7.33 -1.87
CA HIS A 183 -5.76 -8.19 -2.29
C HIS A 183 -4.57 -8.06 -1.34
N SER A 184 -4.36 -6.85 -0.82
CA SER A 184 -3.29 -6.57 0.14
C SER A 184 -3.58 -5.39 1.07
N VAL A 185 -2.80 -5.30 2.14
CA VAL A 185 -2.83 -4.17 3.08
C VAL A 185 -1.43 -3.81 3.55
N ASP A 186 -1.22 -2.57 3.99
CA ASP A 186 0.03 -2.15 4.65
C ASP A 186 -0.19 -1.66 6.09
N GLY A 187 0.86 -1.71 6.90
CA GLY A 187 0.90 -1.04 8.19
C GLY A 187 2.30 -0.91 8.80
N THR A 188 2.39 -0.09 9.85
CA THR A 188 3.61 0.13 10.65
C THR A 188 3.61 -0.68 11.95
N SER A 189 2.49 -1.34 12.31
CA SER A 189 2.34 -1.94 13.65
C SER A 189 3.41 -2.97 13.96
N VAL A 190 3.69 -3.88 13.03
CA VAL A 190 4.65 -4.98 13.24
C VAL A 190 6.09 -4.49 13.29
N THR A 191 6.40 -3.36 12.67
CA THR A 191 7.76 -2.80 12.69
C THR A 191 8.01 -1.93 13.90
N LYS A 192 6.98 -1.27 14.43
CA LYS A 192 7.02 -0.51 15.70
C LYS A 192 6.89 -1.41 16.93
N TRP A 193 6.05 -2.44 16.84
CA TRP A 193 5.67 -3.32 17.94
C TRP A 193 5.74 -4.78 17.49
N ALA A 194 6.92 -5.39 17.59
CA ALA A 194 7.17 -6.76 17.12
C ALA A 194 6.20 -7.79 17.73
N CYS A 195 5.69 -7.56 18.94
CA CYS A 195 4.71 -8.42 19.61
C CYS A 195 3.36 -8.51 18.89
N THR A 196 3.08 -7.62 17.93
CA THR A 196 1.80 -7.61 17.20
C THR A 196 1.79 -8.54 16.00
N ILE A 197 2.94 -9.10 15.58
CA ILE A 197 3.03 -9.85 14.33
C ILE A 197 2.21 -11.13 14.34
N ASP A 198 2.21 -11.89 15.44
CA ASP A 198 1.43 -13.13 15.57
C ASP A 198 -0.06 -12.86 15.39
N LEU A 199 -0.61 -11.95 16.21
CA LEU A 199 -2.02 -11.56 16.18
C LEU A 199 -2.47 -11.09 14.79
N LEU A 200 -1.70 -10.20 14.16
CA LEU A 200 -2.05 -9.63 12.87
C LEU A 200 -1.94 -10.68 11.76
N SER A 201 -0.95 -11.57 11.83
CA SER A 201 -0.78 -12.67 10.86
C SER A 201 -1.87 -13.72 10.99
N ASP A 202 -2.23 -14.11 12.21
CA ASP A 202 -3.33 -15.05 12.47
C ASP A 202 -4.65 -14.49 11.95
N THR A 203 -4.89 -13.20 12.17
CA THR A 203 -6.08 -12.53 11.64
C THR A 203 -6.09 -12.55 10.11
N ALA A 204 -4.95 -12.27 9.46
CA ALA A 204 -4.85 -12.27 8.00
C ALA A 204 -5.03 -13.68 7.37
N ARG A 205 -4.70 -14.74 8.12
CA ARG A 205 -4.93 -16.14 7.73
C ARG A 205 -6.37 -16.62 7.92
N GLN A 206 -7.06 -16.07 8.92
CA GLN A 206 -8.48 -16.37 9.16
C GLN A 206 -9.34 -15.71 8.08
N THR A 207 -9.75 -16.47 7.07
CA THR A 207 -10.61 -15.96 6.00
C THR A 207 -11.96 -15.52 6.57
N CYS A 208 -12.40 -14.30 6.23
CA CYS A 208 -13.76 -13.87 6.50
C CYS A 208 -14.73 -14.81 5.76
N LEU A 209 -15.62 -15.50 6.47
CA LEU A 209 -16.59 -16.46 5.89
C LEU A 209 -17.49 -15.84 4.80
N PHE A 210 -17.56 -14.51 4.76
CA PHE A 210 -18.35 -13.72 3.80
C PHE A 210 -17.50 -13.04 2.71
N GLY A 211 -16.16 -13.18 2.75
CA GLY A 211 -15.23 -12.59 1.80
C GLY A 211 -14.78 -13.60 0.75
N ARG A 212 -15.31 -13.48 -0.48
CA ARG A 212 -15.20 -14.44 -1.60
C ARG A 212 -15.80 -15.81 -1.27
N GLY A 213 -17.07 -15.99 -1.63
CA GLY A 213 -17.54 -17.32 -2.01
C GLY A 213 -16.70 -17.75 -3.22
N THR A 214 -16.00 -18.87 -3.08
CA THR A 214 -15.33 -19.54 -4.19
C THR A 214 -16.39 -19.96 -5.21
N GLN A 215 -16.30 -19.43 -6.42
CA GLN A 215 -16.69 -20.12 -7.65
C GLN A 215 -15.51 -20.02 -8.61
#